data_AF-K1GJU9-F1
#
_entry.id   AF-K1GJU9-F1
#
_cell.length_a   1.000
_cell.length_b   1.000
_cell.length_c   1.000
_cell.angle_alpha   90.00
_cell.angle_beta   90.00
_cell.angle_gamma   90.00
#
_symmetry.space_group_name_H-M   'P 1'
#
loop_
_entity.id
_entity.type
_entity.pdbx_description
1 polymer ?
#
loop_
_entity_poly.entity_id
_entity_poly.type
_entity_poly.pdbx_seq_one_letter_code
_entity_poly.pdbx_strand_id
1 'polypeptide(L)'
;MDWELYNESLERDYRAEINYFVSQAKNRVNKLSEIEKGNFKEVPPKESVFHNFINTKKGKKIVINKSLRNTKKVDYDTGKEVVISKSNKIVKDYMNQGTSNNFTYGPDGIVRSDEGKFDKMLHGIFDIRNYISKGTGVADKTTTLERINMTILGTLVSLNYDELEKWASENNYNAIGYKEYFEYKIYKFYINSYKNSRRNMYK
;
A
#
# COMPACT_ATOMS: atom_id res chain seq x y z
N MET A 1 -35.03 -18.88 9.04
CA MET A 1 -33.81 -18.66 8.24
C MET A 1 -34.23 -18.88 6.80
N ASP A 2 -34.17 -17.84 5.98
CA ASP A 2 -34.54 -17.96 4.57
C ASP A 2 -33.35 -18.57 3.83
N TRP A 3 -33.49 -19.84 3.48
CA TRP A 3 -32.42 -20.63 2.89
C TRP A 3 -32.14 -20.24 1.43
N GLU A 4 -33.10 -19.66 0.71
CA GLU A 4 -32.91 -19.21 -0.67
C GLU A 4 -32.14 -17.89 -0.70
N LEU A 5 -32.52 -16.92 0.15
CA LEU A 5 -31.77 -15.69 0.35
C LEU A 5 -30.34 -15.95 0.87
N TYR A 6 -30.18 -16.93 1.77
CA TYR A 6 -28.86 -17.34 2.27
C TYR A 6 -28.01 -17.95 1.14
N ASN A 7 -28.57 -18.85 0.32
CA ASN A 7 -27.86 -19.44 -0.82
C ASN A 7 -27.49 -18.40 -1.89
N GLU A 8 -28.41 -17.49 -2.23
CA GLU A 8 -28.13 -16.40 -3.16
C GLU A 8 -27.01 -15.48 -2.66
N SER A 9 -26.99 -15.17 -1.36
CA SER A 9 -25.95 -14.33 -0.77
C SER A 9 -24.57 -15.00 -0.83
N LEU A 10 -24.49 -16.28 -0.46
CA LEU A 10 -23.28 -17.10 -0.55
C LEU A 10 -22.79 -17.24 -1.99
N GLU A 11 -23.70 -17.47 -2.94
CA GLU A 11 -23.35 -17.61 -4.34
C GLU A 11 -22.86 -16.28 -4.94
N ARG A 12 -23.48 -15.16 -4.58
CA ARG A 12 -23.02 -13.81 -4.96
C ARG A 12 -21.64 -13.51 -4.39
N ASP A 13 -21.40 -13.81 -3.12
CA ASP A 13 -20.11 -13.57 -2.46
C ASP A 13 -19.01 -14.44 -3.07
N TYR A 14 -19.28 -15.72 -3.33
CA TYR A 14 -18.37 -16.65 -3.99
C TYR A 14 -18.00 -16.20 -5.41
N ARG A 15 -19.00 -15.80 -6.22
CA ARG A 15 -18.77 -15.27 -7.58
C ARG A 15 -17.95 -13.98 -7.53
N ALA A 16 -18.22 -13.09 -6.57
CA ALA A 16 -17.46 -11.85 -6.39
C ALA A 16 -16.01 -12.11 -5.95
N GLU A 17 -15.74 -13.19 -5.22
CA GLU A 17 -14.39 -13.63 -4.87
C GLU A 17 -13.64 -14.19 -6.08
N ILE A 18 -14.25 -15.08 -6.86
CA ILE A 18 -13.64 -15.59 -8.10
C ILE A 18 -13.32 -14.43 -9.06
N ASN A 19 -14.28 -13.53 -9.28
CA ASN A 19 -14.08 -12.38 -10.17
C ASN A 19 -12.92 -11.50 -9.71
N TYR A 20 -12.78 -11.30 -8.40
CA TYR A 20 -11.64 -10.59 -7.84
C TYR A 20 -10.33 -11.32 -8.16
N PHE A 21 -10.22 -12.62 -7.92
CA PHE A 21 -8.99 -13.38 -8.21
C PHE A 21 -8.65 -13.43 -9.69
N VAL A 22 -9.64 -13.58 -10.57
CA VAL A 22 -9.45 -13.51 -12.03
C VAL A 22 -8.97 -12.12 -12.44
N SER A 23 -9.53 -11.05 -11.88
CA SER A 23 -9.08 -9.67 -12.11
C SER A 23 -7.62 -9.49 -11.69
N GLN A 24 -7.26 -9.93 -10.48
CA GLN A 24 -5.89 -9.88 -9.96
C GLN A 24 -4.91 -10.63 -10.87
N ALA A 25 -5.27 -11.82 -11.35
CA ALA A 25 -4.43 -12.62 -12.25
C ALA A 25 -4.24 -11.96 -13.62
N LYS A 26 -5.30 -11.38 -14.20
CA LYS A 26 -5.26 -10.70 -15.51
C LYS A 26 -4.42 -9.43 -15.50
N ASN A 27 -4.43 -8.71 -14.39
CA ASN A 27 -3.77 -7.41 -14.26
C ASN A 27 -2.34 -7.51 -13.70
N ARG A 28 -1.87 -8.71 -13.36
CA ARG A 28 -0.50 -8.94 -12.88
C ARG A 28 0.49 -8.90 -14.02
N VAL A 29 1.48 -8.03 -13.90
CA VAL A 29 2.65 -8.01 -14.79
C VAL A 29 3.57 -9.18 -14.45
N ASN A 30 3.91 -10.00 -15.45
CA ASN A 30 4.69 -11.22 -15.25
C ASN A 30 6.10 -11.13 -15.81
N LYS A 31 6.35 -10.20 -16.76
CA LYS A 31 7.64 -9.99 -17.42
C LYS A 31 8.01 -8.52 -17.44
N LEU A 32 9.29 -8.21 -17.24
CA LEU A 32 9.80 -6.83 -17.28
C LEU A 32 9.57 -6.16 -18.65
N SER A 33 9.60 -6.94 -19.74
CA SER A 33 9.33 -6.44 -21.10
C SER A 33 7.91 -5.88 -21.28
N GLU A 34 6.95 -6.24 -20.43
CA GLU A 34 5.61 -5.64 -20.45
C GLU A 34 5.66 -4.18 -19.96
N ILE A 35 6.61 -3.86 -19.08
CA ILE A 35 6.81 -2.52 -18.53
C ILE A 35 7.38 -1.59 -19.59
N GLU A 36 8.32 -2.08 -20.41
CA GLU A 36 8.95 -1.32 -21.49
C GLU A 36 7.97 -0.97 -22.62
N LYS A 37 6.94 -1.79 -22.81
CA LYS A 37 5.90 -1.60 -23.84
C LYS A 37 4.71 -0.78 -23.35
N GLY A 38 4.57 -0.59 -22.05
CA GLY A 38 3.44 0.09 -21.42
C GLY A 38 3.77 1.51 -20.91
N ASN A 39 2.76 2.22 -20.46
CA ASN A 39 2.87 3.58 -19.92
C ASN A 39 3.06 3.56 -18.39
N PHE A 40 4.02 2.76 -17.91
CA PHE A 40 4.26 2.60 -16.48
C PHE A 40 4.97 3.81 -15.87
N LYS A 41 4.34 4.43 -14.87
CA LYS A 41 4.94 5.48 -14.04
C LYS A 41 5.16 5.01 -12.62
N GLU A 42 6.23 5.50 -12.01
CA GLU A 42 6.53 5.25 -10.60
C GLU A 42 5.53 5.99 -9.70
N VAL A 43 5.07 5.28 -8.67
CA VAL A 43 4.17 5.81 -7.64
C VAL A 43 5.01 6.36 -6.49
N PRO A 44 4.63 7.49 -5.87
CA PRO A 44 5.38 8.07 -4.76
C PRO A 44 5.63 7.07 -3.60
N PRO A 45 6.80 7.12 -2.95
CA PRO A 45 7.17 6.17 -1.89
C PRO A 45 6.16 6.09 -0.72
N LYS A 46 5.55 7.22 -0.37
CA LYS A 46 4.50 7.29 0.66
C LYS A 46 3.24 6.48 0.32
N GLU A 47 2.95 6.32 -0.97
CA GLU A 47 1.81 5.52 -1.45
C GLU A 47 2.25 4.05 -1.64
N SER A 48 3.53 3.80 -1.97
CA SER A 48 4.06 2.45 -2.15
C SER A 48 4.45 1.71 -0.86
N VAL A 49 4.17 2.29 0.33
CA VAL A 49 4.54 1.70 1.63
C VAL A 49 3.98 0.29 1.83
N PHE A 50 2.80 0.02 1.26
CA PHE A 50 2.10 -1.25 1.42
C PHE A 50 2.78 -2.41 0.69
N HIS A 51 3.81 -2.14 -0.12
CA HIS A 51 4.54 -3.13 -0.92
C HIS A 51 5.95 -3.38 -0.37
N ASN A 52 6.18 -3.01 0.89
CA ASN A 52 7.49 -3.01 1.52
C ASN A 52 7.52 -3.73 2.88
N PHE A 53 6.58 -4.63 3.13
CA PHE A 53 6.51 -5.43 4.35
C PHE A 53 7.57 -6.52 4.40
N ILE A 54 8.18 -6.68 5.57
CA ILE A 54 9.07 -7.78 5.93
C ILE A 54 8.62 -8.44 7.23
N ASN A 55 8.81 -9.75 7.33
CA ASN A 55 8.64 -10.46 8.58
C ASN A 55 9.90 -10.31 9.44
N THR A 56 9.73 -10.03 10.73
CA THR A 56 10.83 -10.01 11.71
C THR A 56 10.43 -10.80 12.96
N LYS A 57 11.39 -11.13 13.82
CA LYS A 57 11.11 -11.74 15.13
C LYS A 57 10.14 -10.92 16.00
N LYS A 58 10.06 -9.60 15.77
CA LYS A 58 9.23 -8.65 16.53
C LYS A 58 7.93 -8.29 15.80
N GLY A 59 7.56 -9.06 14.77
CA GLY A 59 6.38 -8.82 13.93
C GLY A 59 6.73 -8.22 12.56
N LYS A 60 5.70 -7.82 11.82
CA LYS A 60 5.84 -7.24 10.48
C LYS A 60 6.31 -5.79 10.57
N LYS A 61 7.21 -5.40 9.66
CA LYS A 61 7.74 -4.04 9.53
C LYS A 61 7.73 -3.59 8.08
N ILE A 62 7.75 -2.28 7.84
CA ILE A 62 7.82 -1.68 6.50
C ILE A 62 9.23 -1.17 6.26
N VAL A 63 9.90 -1.62 5.21
CA VAL A 63 11.19 -1.08 4.75
C VAL A 63 10.99 0.37 4.32
N ILE A 64 11.62 1.29 5.04
CA ILE A 64 11.54 2.73 4.77
C ILE A 64 12.82 3.26 4.10
N ASN A 65 13.95 2.56 4.31
CA ASN A 65 15.22 2.92 3.71
C ASN A 65 15.13 2.91 2.18
N LYS A 66 15.38 4.07 1.57
CA LYS A 66 15.36 4.31 0.13
C LYS A 66 16.23 3.33 -0.67
N SER A 67 17.36 2.90 -0.11
CA SER A 67 18.28 1.98 -0.79
C SER A 67 17.81 0.53 -0.78
N LEU A 68 16.80 0.18 0.02
CA LEU A 68 16.31 -1.19 0.21
C LEU A 68 14.88 -1.41 -0.27
N ARG A 69 14.07 -0.35 -0.31
CA ARG A 69 12.64 -0.45 -0.63
C ARG A 69 12.36 -0.89 -2.08
N ASN A 70 11.29 -1.63 -2.23
CA ASN A 70 10.62 -1.89 -3.50
C ASN A 70 9.97 -0.60 -4.04
N THR A 71 9.85 -0.54 -5.36
CA THR A 71 9.22 0.55 -6.09
C THR A 71 7.94 0.05 -6.75
N LYS A 72 6.84 0.78 -6.56
CA LYS A 72 5.58 0.51 -7.26
C LYS A 72 5.53 1.32 -8.55
N LYS A 73 5.10 0.68 -9.64
CA LYS A 73 4.75 1.34 -10.89
C LYS A 73 3.35 0.95 -11.30
N VAL A 74 2.65 1.88 -11.95
CA VAL A 74 1.33 1.63 -12.51
C VAL A 74 1.34 2.09 -13.96
N ASP A 75 0.80 1.25 -14.84
CA ASP A 75 0.46 1.60 -16.21
C ASP A 75 -0.76 2.52 -16.23
N TYR A 76 -0.60 3.73 -16.76
CA TYR A 76 -1.66 4.74 -16.71
C TYR A 76 -2.83 4.43 -17.64
N ASP A 77 -2.58 3.69 -18.72
CA ASP A 77 -3.58 3.41 -19.75
C ASP A 77 -4.47 2.23 -19.34
N THR A 78 -3.90 1.26 -18.62
CA THR A 78 -4.55 -0.01 -18.28
C THR A 78 -4.82 -0.19 -16.78
N GLY A 79 -4.20 0.62 -15.92
CA GLY A 79 -4.27 0.46 -14.46
C GLY A 79 -3.48 -0.72 -13.91
N LYS A 80 -2.72 -1.43 -14.76
CA LYS A 80 -1.87 -2.55 -14.32
C LYS A 80 -0.82 -2.08 -13.33
N GLU A 81 -0.68 -2.81 -12.24
CA GLU A 81 0.33 -2.54 -11.22
C GLU A 81 1.49 -3.54 -11.32
N VAL A 82 2.70 -3.04 -11.08
CA VAL A 82 3.88 -3.88 -10.88
C VAL A 82 4.73 -3.33 -9.74
N VAL A 83 5.20 -4.24 -8.89
CA VAL A 83 6.16 -3.93 -7.83
C VAL A 83 7.52 -4.48 -8.23
N ILE A 84 8.52 -3.61 -8.24
CA ILE A 84 9.89 -3.90 -8.64
C ILE A 84 10.80 -3.82 -7.41
N SER A 85 11.54 -4.89 -7.16
CA SER A 85 12.52 -4.93 -6.09
C SER A 85 13.70 -4.02 -6.38
N LYS A 86 14.51 -3.73 -5.34
CA LYS A 86 15.77 -3.01 -5.54
C LYS A 86 16.72 -3.71 -6.52
N SER A 87 16.65 -5.04 -6.62
CA SER A 87 17.42 -5.86 -7.56
C SER A 87 16.81 -5.95 -8.96
N ASN A 88 15.86 -5.05 -9.29
CA ASN A 88 15.16 -4.96 -10.56
C ASN A 88 14.41 -6.26 -10.95
N LYS A 89 13.83 -6.95 -9.95
CA LYS A 89 13.01 -8.15 -10.16
C LYS A 89 11.56 -7.84 -9.83
N ILE A 90 10.63 -8.45 -10.56
CA ILE A 90 9.20 -8.40 -10.22
C ILE A 90 9.00 -9.09 -8.87
N VAL A 91 8.39 -8.39 -7.93
CA VAL A 91 8.04 -8.93 -6.61
C VAL A 91 6.82 -9.83 -6.75
N LYS A 92 6.98 -11.09 -6.34
CA LYS A 92 5.93 -12.12 -6.32
C LYS A 92 5.57 -12.59 -4.92
N ASP A 93 6.23 -12.02 -3.90
CA ASP A 93 5.89 -12.27 -2.51
C ASP A 93 4.47 -11.76 -2.23
N TYR A 94 3.63 -12.59 -1.63
CA TYR A 94 2.21 -12.31 -1.48
C TYR A 94 1.90 -11.10 -0.58
N MET A 95 2.82 -10.69 0.30
CA MET A 95 2.61 -9.49 1.13
C MET A 95 2.90 -8.20 0.37
N ASN A 96 3.66 -8.26 -0.73
CA ASN A 96 4.27 -7.09 -1.35
C ASN A 96 3.98 -6.93 -2.84
N GLN A 97 3.57 -7.99 -3.52
CA GLN A 97 3.27 -7.99 -4.96
C GLN A 97 2.12 -7.06 -5.38
N GLY A 98 1.37 -6.53 -4.40
CA GLY A 98 0.26 -5.62 -4.62
C GLY A 98 -1.02 -6.28 -5.10
N THR A 99 -2.06 -5.46 -5.20
CA THR A 99 -3.37 -5.79 -5.77
C THR A 99 -3.55 -4.95 -7.01
N SER A 100 -4.08 -5.51 -8.10
CA SER A 100 -4.51 -4.69 -9.23
C SER A 100 -5.58 -3.70 -8.80
N ASN A 101 -5.45 -2.49 -9.32
CA ASN A 101 -6.42 -1.42 -9.18
C ASN A 101 -7.70 -1.77 -9.94
N ASN A 102 -8.87 -1.66 -9.28
CA ASN A 102 -10.17 -1.92 -9.92
C ASN A 102 -10.66 -0.75 -10.79
N PHE A 103 -10.03 0.41 -10.66
CA PHE A 103 -10.28 1.63 -11.42
C PHE A 103 -8.97 2.09 -12.08
N THR A 104 -9.06 2.71 -13.25
CA THR A 104 -7.89 3.22 -13.99
C THR A 104 -7.66 4.68 -13.63
N TYR A 105 -6.40 5.12 -13.58
CA TYR A 105 -6.02 6.53 -13.33
C TYR A 105 -6.43 7.54 -14.43
N GLY A 106 -7.27 7.13 -15.38
CA GLY A 106 -7.84 7.93 -16.46
C GLY A 106 -7.12 7.70 -17.81
N PRO A 107 -7.85 7.50 -18.92
CA PRO A 107 -7.27 7.50 -20.27
C PRO A 107 -6.65 8.85 -20.63
N ASP A 108 -5.60 8.85 -21.46
CA ASP A 108 -5.05 10.07 -22.04
C ASP A 108 -6.14 10.89 -22.77
N GLY A 109 -6.23 12.19 -22.45
CA GLY A 109 -7.11 13.14 -23.17
C GLY A 109 -8.43 13.53 -22.48
N ILE A 110 -8.78 12.95 -21.32
CA ILE A 110 -9.94 13.40 -20.53
C ILE A 110 -9.49 14.42 -19.47
N VAL A 111 -10.13 15.59 -19.43
CA VAL A 111 -9.85 16.64 -18.45
C VAL A 111 -10.00 16.07 -17.04
N ARG A 112 -8.88 16.00 -16.34
CA ARG A 112 -8.77 15.57 -14.95
C ARG A 112 -9.66 16.49 -14.12
N SER A 113 -10.75 15.97 -13.55
CA SER A 113 -11.46 16.69 -12.48
C SER A 113 -10.47 16.80 -11.31
N ASP A 114 -9.94 18.00 -11.10
CA ASP A 114 -9.19 18.47 -9.95
C ASP A 114 -8.30 17.39 -9.28
N GLU A 115 -7.06 17.28 -9.74
CA GLU A 115 -5.94 16.63 -9.04
C GLU A 115 -6.07 15.12 -8.75
N GLY A 116 -6.74 14.31 -9.58
CA GLY A 116 -6.77 12.84 -9.35
C GLY A 116 -7.38 12.44 -7.99
N LYS A 117 -8.18 13.34 -7.39
CA LYS A 117 -8.78 13.19 -6.07
C LYS A 117 -10.00 12.26 -6.06
N PHE A 118 -10.72 12.18 -7.16
CA PHE A 118 -11.93 11.34 -7.26
C PHE A 118 -11.62 9.84 -7.34
N ASP A 119 -10.51 9.48 -7.99
CA ASP A 119 -10.10 8.08 -8.20
C ASP A 119 -9.39 7.51 -6.96
N LYS A 120 -8.55 8.30 -6.29
CA LYS A 120 -7.82 7.88 -5.07
C LYS A 120 -8.74 7.50 -3.91
N MET A 121 -9.88 8.16 -3.75
CA MET A 121 -10.84 7.86 -2.68
C MET A 121 -11.55 6.51 -2.91
N LEU A 122 -11.97 6.23 -4.15
CA LEU A 122 -12.60 4.95 -4.50
C LEU A 122 -11.59 3.80 -4.45
N HIS A 123 -10.36 4.02 -4.93
CA HIS A 123 -9.23 3.11 -4.74
C HIS A 123 -8.99 2.79 -3.26
N GLY A 124 -8.90 3.82 -2.42
CA GLY A 124 -8.66 3.66 -0.98
C GLY A 124 -9.76 2.88 -0.27
N ILE A 125 -11.02 2.95 -0.71
CA ILE A 125 -12.12 2.25 -0.03
C ILE A 125 -12.29 0.83 -0.58
N PHE A 126 -12.40 0.67 -1.89
CA PHE A 126 -12.70 -0.63 -2.49
C PHE A 126 -11.50 -1.57 -2.53
N ASP A 127 -10.31 -1.06 -2.86
CA ASP A 127 -9.13 -1.93 -2.95
C ASP A 127 -8.63 -2.33 -1.57
N ILE A 128 -8.70 -1.44 -0.57
CA ILE A 128 -8.40 -1.81 0.82
C ILE A 128 -9.39 -2.83 1.35
N ARG A 129 -10.70 -2.68 1.08
CA ARG A 129 -11.71 -3.67 1.50
C ARG A 129 -11.46 -5.03 0.87
N ASN A 130 -11.26 -5.07 -0.45
CA ASN A 130 -10.98 -6.31 -1.16
C ASN A 130 -9.66 -6.94 -0.69
N TYR A 131 -8.62 -6.15 -0.46
CA TYR A 131 -7.37 -6.63 0.13
C TYR A 131 -7.61 -7.22 1.52
N ILE A 132 -8.28 -6.50 2.42
CA ILE A 132 -8.57 -6.99 3.78
C ILE A 132 -9.36 -8.31 3.73
N SER A 133 -10.36 -8.44 2.87
CA SER A 133 -11.18 -9.66 2.82
C SER A 133 -10.51 -10.81 2.07
N LYS A 134 -9.88 -10.55 0.91
CA LYS A 134 -9.45 -11.57 -0.07
C LYS A 134 -7.93 -11.61 -0.32
N GLY A 135 -7.15 -10.70 0.26
CA GLY A 135 -5.70 -10.63 0.07
C GLY A 135 -5.27 -10.25 -1.35
N THR A 136 -4.03 -10.56 -1.72
CA THR A 136 -3.42 -10.28 -3.04
C THR A 136 -3.68 -11.34 -4.11
N GLY A 137 -4.57 -12.30 -3.81
CA GLY A 137 -4.96 -13.40 -4.69
C GLY A 137 -4.90 -14.76 -4.00
N VAL A 138 -5.13 -15.83 -4.76
CA VAL A 138 -5.22 -17.22 -4.26
C VAL A 138 -3.97 -17.74 -3.54
N ALA A 139 -2.82 -17.11 -3.76
CA ALA A 139 -1.55 -17.48 -3.12
C ALA A 139 -1.24 -16.66 -1.85
N ASP A 140 -2.15 -15.77 -1.44
CA ASP A 140 -2.00 -14.98 -0.23
C ASP A 140 -2.17 -15.87 1.01
N LYS A 141 -1.15 -15.85 1.88
CA LYS A 141 -1.12 -16.66 3.11
C LYS A 141 -1.38 -15.84 4.36
N THR A 142 -1.68 -14.55 4.23
CA THR A 142 -2.05 -13.71 5.36
C THR A 142 -3.46 -14.04 5.85
N THR A 143 -3.66 -13.89 7.15
CA THR A 143 -4.99 -13.85 7.76
C THR A 143 -5.61 -12.46 7.61
N THR A 144 -6.93 -12.37 7.71
CA THR A 144 -7.65 -11.08 7.73
C THR A 144 -7.11 -10.14 8.83
N LEU A 145 -6.81 -10.68 10.02
CA LEU A 145 -6.25 -9.89 11.12
C LEU A 145 -4.86 -9.34 10.81
N GLU A 146 -4.00 -10.13 10.16
CA GLU A 146 -2.70 -9.65 9.69
C GLU A 146 -2.86 -8.53 8.66
N ARG A 147 -3.81 -8.65 7.72
CA ARG A 147 -4.06 -7.61 6.72
C ARG A 147 -4.61 -6.32 7.33
N ILE A 148 -5.48 -6.40 8.34
CA ILE A 148 -5.92 -5.23 9.11
C ILE A 148 -4.71 -4.57 9.79
N ASN A 149 -3.89 -5.35 10.49
CA ASN A 149 -2.70 -4.83 11.19
C ASN A 149 -1.68 -4.19 10.23
N MET A 150 -1.48 -4.79 9.06
CA MET A 150 -0.64 -4.23 7.99
C MET A 150 -1.24 -2.94 7.43
N THR A 151 -2.56 -2.90 7.21
CA THR A 151 -3.26 -1.70 6.71
C THR A 151 -3.11 -0.52 7.67
N ILE A 152 -3.26 -0.76 8.98
CA ILE A 152 -3.07 0.26 10.01
C ILE A 152 -1.61 0.76 10.02
N LEU A 153 -0.64 -0.15 10.09
CA LEU A 153 0.78 0.23 10.11
C LEU A 153 1.18 1.00 8.84
N GLY A 154 0.76 0.51 7.67
CA GLY A 154 1.00 1.17 6.39
C GLY A 154 0.39 2.56 6.33
N THR A 155 -0.82 2.75 6.83
CA THR A 155 -1.47 4.07 6.91
C THR A 155 -0.71 5.02 7.82
N LEU A 156 -0.30 4.56 9.01
CA LEU A 156 0.48 5.36 9.96
C LEU A 156 1.81 5.82 9.37
N VAL A 157 2.52 4.92 8.69
CA VAL A 157 3.79 5.20 8.00
C VAL A 157 3.57 6.15 6.81
N SER A 158 2.56 5.90 5.99
CA SER A 158 2.22 6.73 4.81
C SER A 158 1.92 8.18 5.18
N LEU A 159 1.07 8.39 6.19
CA LEU A 159 0.66 9.73 6.64
C LEU A 159 1.80 10.55 7.24
N ASN A 160 2.88 9.90 7.67
CA ASN A 160 4.03 10.55 8.29
C ASN A 160 5.32 10.35 7.49
N TYR A 161 5.22 9.94 6.22
CA TYR A 161 6.33 9.31 5.49
C TYR A 161 7.61 10.15 5.48
N ASP A 162 7.53 11.41 5.03
CA ASP A 162 8.72 12.23 4.79
C ASP A 162 9.50 12.52 6.09
N GLU A 163 8.79 12.87 7.17
CA GLU A 163 9.40 13.10 8.48
C GLU A 163 9.91 11.79 9.11
N LEU A 164 9.16 10.71 8.96
CA LEU A 164 9.49 9.40 9.51
C LEU A 164 10.69 8.77 8.79
N GLU A 165 10.80 8.92 7.46
CA GLU A 165 11.95 8.48 6.66
C GLU A 165 13.22 9.20 7.13
N LYS A 166 13.16 10.52 7.30
CA LYS A 166 14.28 11.31 7.82
C LYS A 166 14.68 10.87 9.22
N TRP A 167 13.72 10.78 10.14
CA TRP A 167 13.97 10.33 11.51
C TRP A 167 14.55 8.92 11.55
N ALA A 168 14.05 8.00 10.72
CA ALA A 168 14.54 6.64 10.63
C ALA A 168 16.00 6.60 10.15
N SER A 169 16.34 7.40 9.14
CA SER A 169 17.71 7.53 8.65
C SER A 169 18.66 8.08 9.71
N GLU A 170 18.25 9.11 10.45
CA GLU A 170 19.04 9.70 11.54
C GLU A 170 19.26 8.73 12.71
N ASN A 171 18.37 7.75 12.90
CA ASN A 171 18.41 6.76 13.97
C ASN A 171 18.82 5.35 13.49
N ASN A 172 19.35 5.22 12.27
CA ASN A 172 19.82 3.97 11.68
C ASN A 172 18.75 2.86 11.58
N TYR A 173 17.49 3.23 11.41
CA TYR A 173 16.39 2.29 11.17
C TYR A 173 16.18 2.05 9.67
N ASN A 174 16.31 0.79 9.25
CA ASN A 174 16.00 0.37 7.88
C ASN A 174 14.52 0.11 7.63
N ALA A 175 13.78 -0.24 8.68
CA ALA A 175 12.37 -0.60 8.60
C ALA A 175 11.61 -0.18 9.87
N ILE A 176 10.35 0.15 9.70
CA ILE A 176 9.45 0.67 10.75
C ILE A 176 8.38 -0.37 11.08
N GLY A 177 8.33 -0.80 12.34
CA GLY A 177 7.16 -1.42 12.95
C GLY A 177 6.46 -0.46 13.91
N TYR A 178 5.47 -0.96 14.65
CA TYR A 178 4.76 -0.15 15.65
C TYR A 178 5.69 0.46 16.70
N LYS A 179 6.69 -0.30 17.18
CA LYS A 179 7.66 0.20 18.17
C LYS A 179 8.39 1.44 17.65
N GLU A 180 8.99 1.35 16.47
CA GLU A 180 9.76 2.46 15.89
C GLU A 180 8.84 3.64 15.54
N TYR A 181 7.62 3.37 15.07
CA TYR A 181 6.63 4.42 14.84
C TYR A 181 6.29 5.19 16.14
N PHE A 182 6.07 4.51 17.25
CA PHE A 182 5.79 5.18 18.52
C PHE A 182 7.00 5.92 19.11
N GLU A 183 8.22 5.40 18.93
CA GLU A 183 9.45 6.13 19.26
C GLU A 183 9.53 7.46 18.48
N TYR A 184 9.24 7.44 17.18
CA TYR A 184 9.13 8.64 16.36
C TYR A 184 8.06 9.61 16.90
N LYS A 185 6.87 9.11 17.27
CA LYS A 185 5.79 9.97 17.79
C LYS A 185 6.18 10.65 19.10
N ILE A 186 6.86 9.93 20.00
CA ILE A 186 7.39 10.48 21.26
C ILE A 186 8.44 11.55 20.96
N TYR A 187 9.41 11.26 20.09
CA TYR A 187 10.43 12.22 19.66
C TYR A 187 9.80 13.50 19.07
N LYS A 188 8.84 13.36 18.15
CA LYS A 188 8.12 14.49 17.53
C LYS A 188 7.35 15.32 18.56
N PHE A 189 6.72 14.66 19.54
CA PHE A 189 6.03 15.35 20.64
C PHE A 189 6.99 16.21 21.46
N TYR A 190 8.15 15.66 21.87
CA TYR A 190 9.14 16.41 22.65
C TYR A 190 9.68 17.63 21.90
N ILE A 191 9.99 17.50 20.61
CA ILE A 191 10.46 18.64 19.79
C ILE A 191 9.41 19.74 19.70
N ASN A 192 8.15 19.36 19.46
CA ASN A 192 7.06 20.33 19.35
C ASN A 192 6.81 21.04 20.68
N SER A 193 6.84 20.31 21.79
CA SER A 193 6.74 20.88 23.14
C SER A 193 7.84 21.91 23.41
N TYR A 194 9.10 21.57 23.10
CA TYR A 194 10.24 22.46 23.28
C TYR A 194 10.14 23.74 22.42
N LYS A 195 9.77 23.61 21.14
CA LYS A 195 9.59 24.77 20.24
C LYS A 195 8.47 25.71 20.71
N ASN A 196 7.38 25.16 21.23
CA ASN A 196 6.25 25.96 21.73
C ASN A 196 6.60 26.69 23.04
N SER A 197 7.32 26.02 23.95
CA SER A 197 7.82 26.66 25.17
C SER A 197 8.70 27.88 24.86
N ARG A 198 9.66 27.74 23.91
CA ARG A 198 10.49 28.89 23.49
C ARG A 198 9.69 30.02 22.86
N ARG A 199 8.69 29.75 22.01
CA ARG A 199 7.86 30.80 21.41
C ARG A 199 7.06 31.61 22.44
N ASN A 200 6.65 30.98 23.53
CA ASN A 200 5.91 31.65 24.60
C ASN A 200 6.82 32.41 25.58
N MET A 201 8.13 32.12 25.62
CA MET A 201 9.10 32.90 26.42
C MET A 201 9.47 34.25 25.80
N TYR A 202 9.25 34.43 24.50
CA TYR A 202 9.56 35.68 23.77
C TYR A 202 8.32 36.50 23.42
N LYS A 203 7.19 36.24 24.07
CA LYS A 203 5.97 37.06 24.04
C LYS A 203 5.76 37.68 25.41
#